data_AF-A0A2G8D2Z6-F1
#
_entry.id   AF-A0A2G8D2Z6-F1
#
_cell.length_a   1.000
_cell.length_b   1.000
_cell.length_c   1.000
_cell.angle_alpha   90.00
_cell.angle_beta   90.00
_cell.angle_gamma   90.00
#
_symmetry.space_group_name_H-M   'P 1'
#
loop_
_entity.id
_entity.type
_entity.pdbx_description
1 polymer ?
#
loop_
_entity_poly.entity_id
_entity_poly.type
_entity_poly.pdbx_seq_one_letter_code
_entity_poly.pdbx_strand_id
1 'polypeptide(L)'
;SFVAGVGVAMAFGYTDAVSLTTIGAGAVTYIVGPVTGAAIGASSEVMALSIAAGLIKAILVMVMTPFVAPLIGLNNPRSAVIFGGLMGTSSGVAGGLAATDPKLVPYGCLTAAFYTALGCLLGPSLLFLLMRGLVG
;
A
#
# COMPACT_ATOMS: atom_id res chain seq x y z
N SER A 1 2.90 0.77 -5.95
CA SER A 1 3.47 1.85 -5.11
C SER A 1 4.80 1.49 -4.45
N PHE A 2 5.22 0.21 -4.39
CA PHE A 2 6.52 -0.18 -3.82
C PHE A 2 7.71 0.61 -4.40
N VAL A 3 7.91 0.54 -5.72
CA VAL A 3 9.02 1.21 -6.42
C VAL A 3 9.06 2.71 -6.13
N ALA A 4 7.91 3.38 -6.11
CA ALA A 4 7.82 4.80 -5.75
C ALA A 4 8.27 5.05 -4.30
N GLY A 5 7.84 4.21 -3.35
CA GLY A 5 8.29 4.27 -1.96
C GLY A 5 9.79 4.05 -1.80
N VAL A 6 10.36 3.08 -2.54
CA VAL A 6 11.82 2.86 -2.58
C VAL A 6 12.54 4.07 -3.15
N GLY A 7 12.04 4.65 -4.25
CA GLY A 7 12.61 5.85 -4.85
C GLY A 7 12.62 7.05 -3.90
N VAL A 8 11.53 7.25 -3.15
CA VAL A 8 11.48 8.27 -2.08
C VAL A 8 12.49 7.93 -0.98
N ALA A 9 12.53 6.69 -0.49
CA ALA A 9 13.49 6.30 0.54
C ALA A 9 14.95 6.56 0.12
N MET A 10 15.31 6.24 -1.14
CA MET A 10 16.63 6.56 -1.70
C MET A 10 16.89 8.07 -1.73
N ALA A 11 15.91 8.89 -2.13
CA ALA A 11 16.04 10.35 -2.14
C ALA A 11 16.25 10.93 -0.73
N PHE A 12 15.76 10.27 0.31
CA PHE A 12 15.98 10.62 1.72
C PHE A 12 17.24 9.98 2.32
N GLY A 13 18.08 9.33 1.51
CA GLY A 13 19.40 8.82 1.92
C GLY A 13 19.42 7.39 2.45
N TYR A 14 18.30 6.65 2.39
CA TYR A 14 18.31 5.22 2.71
C TYR A 14 18.91 4.43 1.55
N THR A 15 19.91 3.59 1.84
CA THR A 15 20.61 2.80 0.82
C THR A 15 20.59 1.30 1.10
N ASP A 16 20.33 0.88 2.33
CA ASP A 16 20.35 -0.53 2.71
C ASP A 16 19.03 -1.24 2.31
N ALA A 17 19.15 -2.53 1.95
CA ALA A 17 18.04 -3.33 1.46
C ALA A 17 16.89 -3.45 2.49
N VAL A 18 17.20 -3.48 3.78
CA VAL A 18 16.22 -3.63 4.86
C VAL A 18 15.35 -2.37 4.94
N SER A 19 15.96 -1.19 4.98
CA SER A 19 15.25 0.08 5.04
C SER A 19 14.46 0.35 3.77
N LEU A 20 15.09 0.16 2.60
CA LEU A 20 14.45 0.37 1.31
C LEU A 20 13.23 -0.53 1.12
N THR A 21 13.37 -1.82 1.42
CA THR A 21 12.25 -2.76 1.31
C THR A 21 11.15 -2.43 2.31
N THR A 22 11.49 -2.08 3.55
CA THR A 22 10.51 -1.74 4.59
C THR A 22 9.70 -0.50 4.24
N ILE A 23 10.36 0.58 3.81
CA ILE A 23 9.68 1.83 3.44
C ILE A 23 8.89 1.64 2.14
N GLY A 24 9.45 0.94 1.15
CA GLY A 24 8.76 0.56 -0.07
C GLY A 24 7.50 -0.27 0.21
N ALA A 25 7.60 -1.26 1.10
CA ALA A 25 6.50 -2.07 1.60
C ALA A 25 5.44 -1.21 2.31
N GLY A 26 5.85 -0.21 3.08
CA GLY A 26 4.96 0.78 3.68
C GLY A 26 4.14 1.55 2.63
N ALA A 27 4.78 1.95 1.53
CA ALA A 27 4.07 2.60 0.42
C ALA A 27 3.10 1.65 -0.31
N VAL A 28 3.26 0.33 -0.20
CA VAL A 28 2.26 -0.65 -0.65
C VAL A 28 1.00 -0.48 0.21
N THR A 29 1.14 -0.70 1.52
CA THR A 29 0.15 -0.36 2.56
C THR A 29 0.83 -0.10 3.91
N TYR A 30 0.17 0.66 4.79
CA TYR A 30 0.66 0.92 6.15
C TYR A 30 0.68 -0.33 7.05
N ILE A 31 0.20 -1.48 6.57
CA ILE A 31 0.29 -2.79 7.24
C ILE A 31 1.48 -3.58 6.69
N VAL A 32 1.66 -3.59 5.37
CA VAL A 32 2.71 -4.37 4.70
C VAL A 32 4.10 -3.88 5.12
N GLY A 33 4.28 -2.56 5.31
CA GLY A 33 5.51 -1.95 5.82
C GLY A 33 6.01 -2.56 7.13
N PRO A 34 5.29 -2.39 8.26
CA PRO A 34 5.73 -2.92 9.55
C PRO A 34 5.80 -4.46 9.59
N VAL A 35 4.93 -5.19 8.87
CA VAL A 35 5.03 -6.66 8.78
C VAL A 35 6.33 -7.07 8.08
N THR A 36 6.66 -6.41 6.96
CA THR A 36 7.90 -6.64 6.23
C THR A 36 9.12 -6.29 7.08
N GLY A 37 9.13 -5.10 7.68
CA GLY A 37 10.22 -4.62 8.52
C GLY A 37 10.48 -5.52 9.72
N ALA A 38 9.43 -5.95 10.42
CA ALA A 38 9.57 -6.88 11.53
C ALA A 38 10.19 -8.22 11.10
N ALA A 39 9.78 -8.74 9.92
CA ALA A 39 10.27 -10.02 9.41
C ALA A 39 11.73 -9.98 8.95
N ILE A 40 12.21 -8.84 8.43
CA ILE A 40 13.59 -8.70 7.91
C ILE A 40 14.54 -7.95 8.87
N GLY A 41 14.08 -7.60 10.08
CA GLY A 41 14.91 -6.98 11.12
C GLY A 41 15.13 -5.48 10.97
N ALA A 42 14.16 -4.74 10.45
CA ALA A 42 14.22 -3.27 10.37
C ALA A 42 14.11 -2.61 11.75
N SER A 43 14.68 -1.41 11.89
CA SER A 43 14.52 -0.61 13.11
C SER A 43 13.09 -0.11 13.28
N SER A 44 12.70 0.17 14.53
CA SER A 44 11.39 0.73 14.86
C SER A 44 11.13 2.07 14.17
N GLU A 45 12.16 2.90 13.98
CA GLU A 45 12.07 4.18 13.27
C GLU A 45 11.72 3.99 11.78
N VAL A 46 12.38 3.05 11.10
CA VAL A 46 12.10 2.71 9.70
C VAL A 46 10.69 2.12 9.56
N MET A 47 10.28 1.26 10.51
CA MET A 47 8.91 0.74 10.54
C MET A 47 7.89 1.87 10.73
N ALA A 48 8.14 2.82 11.62
CA ALA A 48 7.26 3.97 11.83
C ALA A 48 7.13 4.84 10.56
N LEU A 49 8.25 5.11 9.87
CA LEU A 49 8.25 5.81 8.58
C LEU A 49 7.46 5.06 7.51
N SER A 50 7.56 3.72 7.47
CA SER A 50 6.81 2.90 6.53
C SER A 50 5.29 3.01 6.75
N ILE A 51 4.84 3.10 8.00
CA ILE A 51 3.42 3.31 8.35
C ILE A 51 2.97 4.68 7.83
N ALA A 52 3.76 5.72 8.07
CA ALA A 52 3.46 7.08 7.60
C ALA A 52 3.33 7.13 6.06
N ALA A 53 4.25 6.47 5.33
CA ALA A 53 4.19 6.39 3.87
C ALA A 53 2.88 5.75 3.37
N GLY A 54 2.45 4.64 3.99
CA GLY A 54 1.20 3.97 3.64
C GLY A 54 -0.05 4.76 4.02
N LEU A 55 -0.01 5.50 5.14
CA LEU A 55 -1.12 6.34 5.60
C LEU A 55 -1.38 7.49 4.63
N ILE A 56 -0.34 8.14 4.10
CA ILE A 56 -0.48 9.20 3.09
C ILE A 56 -1.28 8.67 1.90
N LYS A 57 -0.90 7.49 1.38
CA LYS A 57 -1.65 6.84 0.30
C LYS A 57 -3.11 6.59 0.70
N ALA A 58 -3.36 6.01 1.87
CA ALA A 58 -4.72 5.70 2.33
C ALA A 58 -5.62 6.94 2.40
N ILE A 59 -5.12 8.03 2.95
CA ILE A 59 -5.84 9.31 3.05
C ILE A 59 -6.09 9.89 1.64
N LEU A 60 -5.08 9.86 0.76
CA LEU A 60 -5.24 10.31 -0.62
C LEU A 60 -6.34 9.52 -1.34
N VAL A 61 -6.35 8.19 -1.23
CA VAL A 61 -7.43 7.38 -1.80
C VAL A 61 -8.77 7.80 -1.22
N MET A 62 -8.88 7.86 0.11
CA MET A 62 -10.12 8.21 0.80
C MET A 62 -10.72 9.54 0.32
N VAL A 63 -9.88 10.58 0.27
CA VAL A 63 -10.30 11.94 -0.07
C VAL A 63 -10.56 12.10 -1.56
N MET A 64 -9.73 11.50 -2.43
CA MET A 64 -9.81 11.72 -3.88
C MET A 64 -10.87 10.85 -4.56
N THR A 65 -11.20 9.68 -4.02
CA THR A 65 -12.16 8.74 -4.62
C THR A 65 -13.49 9.38 -5.02
N PRO A 66 -14.18 10.19 -4.19
CA PRO A 66 -15.47 10.77 -4.59
C PRO A 66 -15.41 11.68 -5.80
N PHE A 67 -14.28 12.35 -6.02
CA PHE A 67 -14.09 13.21 -7.19
C PHE A 67 -13.71 12.41 -8.44
N VAL A 68 -12.97 11.30 -8.28
CA VAL A 68 -12.46 10.49 -9.39
C VAL A 68 -13.46 9.39 -9.81
N ALA A 69 -14.30 8.90 -8.90
CA ALA A 69 -15.21 7.79 -9.13
C ALA A 69 -16.11 7.94 -10.38
N PRO A 70 -16.72 9.11 -10.65
CA PRO A 70 -17.51 9.31 -11.87
C PRO A 70 -16.67 9.24 -13.15
N LEU A 71 -15.42 9.69 -13.08
CA LEU A 71 -14.50 9.75 -14.24
C LEU A 71 -14.03 8.36 -14.67
N ILE A 72 -13.89 7.44 -13.72
CA ILE A 72 -13.42 6.07 -13.96
C ILE A 72 -14.56 5.04 -14.03
N GLY A 73 -15.82 5.47 -13.94
CA GLY A 73 -16.98 4.58 -13.97
C GLY A 73 -17.07 3.63 -12.77
N LEU A 74 -16.66 4.08 -11.59
CA LEU A 74 -16.72 3.32 -10.34
C LEU A 74 -18.16 3.28 -9.80
N ASN A 75 -19.01 2.47 -10.42
CA ASN A 75 -20.46 2.46 -10.19
C ASN A 75 -21.09 1.06 -10.10
N ASN A 76 -20.27 0.01 -10.05
CA ASN A 76 -20.75 -1.36 -9.99
C ASN A 76 -19.78 -2.29 -9.24
N PRO A 77 -20.23 -3.46 -8.75
CA PRO A 77 -19.39 -4.39 -7.99
C PRO A 77 -18.07 -4.78 -8.66
N ARG A 78 -18.09 -4.97 -9.99
CA ARG A 78 -16.88 -5.34 -10.75
C ARG A 78 -15.85 -4.22 -10.74
N SER A 79 -16.28 -2.98 -11.01
CA SER A 79 -15.41 -1.81 -10.92
C SER A 79 -14.86 -1.59 -9.50
N ALA A 80 -15.67 -1.85 -8.47
CA ALA A 80 -15.27 -1.76 -7.08
C ALA A 80 -14.21 -2.79 -6.68
N VAL A 81 -14.34 -4.04 -7.14
CA VAL A 81 -13.33 -5.10 -6.98
C VAL A 81 -12.00 -4.68 -7.59
N ILE A 82 -12.01 -4.16 -8.83
CA ILE A 82 -10.79 -3.73 -9.51
C ILE A 82 -10.16 -2.54 -8.77
N PHE A 83 -10.97 -1.54 -8.41
CA PHE A 83 -10.53 -0.38 -7.67
C PHE A 83 -9.89 -0.75 -6.32
N GLY A 84 -10.53 -1.63 -5.55
CA GLY A 84 -10.01 -2.13 -4.28
C GLY A 84 -8.66 -2.82 -4.42
N GLY A 85 -8.52 -3.71 -5.40
CA GLY A 85 -7.26 -4.39 -5.69
C GLY A 85 -6.14 -3.45 -6.17
N LEU A 86 -6.46 -2.45 -7.00
CA LEU A 86 -5.46 -1.49 -7.50
C LEU A 86 -4.99 -0.52 -6.42
N MET A 87 -5.92 0.00 -5.62
CA MET A 87 -5.58 0.96 -4.56
C MET A 87 -4.96 0.26 -3.36
N GLY A 88 -5.42 -0.95 -3.02
CA GLY A 88 -4.77 -1.82 -2.04
C GLY A 88 -4.82 -1.33 -0.60
N THR A 89 -5.66 -0.35 -0.28
CA THR A 89 -5.81 0.21 1.07
C THR A 89 -7.25 0.00 1.55
N SER A 90 -7.44 -0.90 2.52
CA SER A 90 -8.80 -1.24 2.98
C SER A 90 -9.53 -0.04 3.58
N SER A 91 -8.87 0.76 4.41
CA SER A 91 -9.46 1.97 5.01
C SER A 91 -9.70 3.08 3.97
N GLY A 92 -8.73 3.33 3.09
CA GLY A 92 -8.87 4.34 2.04
C GLY A 92 -9.98 4.00 1.04
N VAL A 93 -10.06 2.74 0.61
CA VAL A 93 -11.11 2.23 -0.28
C VAL A 93 -12.46 2.25 0.42
N ALA A 94 -12.55 1.81 1.69
CA ALA A 94 -13.79 1.85 2.45
C ALA A 94 -14.35 3.26 2.56
N GLY A 95 -13.51 4.24 2.97
CA GLY A 95 -13.95 5.62 3.13
C GLY A 95 -14.32 6.28 1.80
N GLY A 96 -13.51 6.05 0.75
CA GLY A 96 -13.79 6.57 -0.59
C GLY A 96 -15.06 6.00 -1.21
N LEU A 97 -15.28 4.69 -1.04
CA LEU A 97 -16.50 4.03 -1.51
C LEU A 97 -17.73 4.43 -0.68
N ALA A 98 -17.58 4.60 0.64
CA ALA A 98 -18.67 5.08 1.50
C ALA A 98 -19.14 6.49 1.10
N ALA A 99 -18.23 7.35 0.62
CA ALA A 99 -18.54 8.68 0.12
C ALA A 99 -19.10 8.69 -1.33
N THR A 100 -19.09 7.55 -2.04
CA THR A 100 -19.57 7.45 -3.43
C THR A 100 -20.82 6.58 -3.55
N ASP A 101 -20.70 5.29 -3.23
CA ASP A 101 -21.80 4.35 -3.09
C ASP A 101 -21.47 3.32 -1.99
N PRO A 102 -22.10 3.42 -0.81
CA PRO A 102 -21.88 2.50 0.31
C PRO A 102 -22.09 1.02 -0.04
N LYS A 103 -22.91 0.69 -1.05
CA LYS A 103 -23.16 -0.69 -1.47
C LYS A 103 -21.92 -1.32 -2.12
N LEU A 104 -21.01 -0.50 -2.64
CA LEU A 104 -19.78 -0.96 -3.28
C LEU A 104 -18.67 -1.28 -2.27
N VAL A 105 -18.77 -0.80 -1.03
CA VAL A 105 -17.75 -0.93 0.01
C VAL A 105 -17.28 -2.39 0.21
N PRO A 106 -18.16 -3.39 0.40
CA PRO A 106 -17.70 -4.76 0.65
C PRO A 106 -16.87 -5.34 -0.53
N TYR A 107 -17.23 -4.99 -1.76
CA TYR A 107 -16.56 -5.47 -2.97
C TYR A 107 -15.14 -4.91 -3.11
N GLY A 108 -14.96 -3.62 -2.84
CA GLY A 108 -13.64 -3.00 -2.84
C GLY A 108 -12.77 -3.41 -1.65
N CYS A 109 -13.35 -3.49 -0.45
CA CYS A 109 -12.59 -3.83 0.76
C CYS A 109 -12.02 -5.24 0.72
N LEU A 110 -12.78 -6.22 0.19
CA LEU A 110 -12.31 -7.61 0.09
C LEU A 110 -11.03 -7.71 -0.73
N THR A 111 -10.99 -7.05 -1.89
CA THR A 111 -9.84 -7.10 -2.80
C THR A 111 -8.66 -6.26 -2.31
N ALA A 112 -8.92 -5.15 -1.63
CA ALA A 112 -7.89 -4.39 -0.93
C ALA A 112 -7.23 -5.20 0.20
N ALA A 113 -8.00 -6.03 0.92
CA ALA A 113 -7.46 -6.93 1.93
C ALA A 113 -6.58 -8.01 1.31
N PHE A 114 -6.99 -8.62 0.19
CA PHE A 114 -6.14 -9.56 -0.55
C PHE A 114 -4.85 -8.92 -1.06
N TYR A 115 -4.91 -7.68 -1.55
CA TYR A 115 -3.71 -6.94 -1.93
C TYR A 115 -2.75 -6.77 -0.75
N THR A 116 -3.27 -6.46 0.45
CA THR A 116 -2.48 -6.38 1.67
C THR A 116 -1.85 -7.73 2.03
N ALA A 117 -2.62 -8.81 1.98
CA ALA A 117 -2.12 -10.16 2.28
C ALA A 117 -0.99 -10.58 1.32
N LEU A 118 -1.19 -10.33 0.01
CA LEU A 118 -0.13 -10.55 -0.99
C LEU A 118 1.09 -9.68 -0.72
N GLY A 119 0.90 -8.42 -0.34
CA GLY A 119 1.99 -7.55 0.06
C GLY A 119 2.76 -8.09 1.27
N CYS A 120 2.07 -8.58 2.30
CA CYS A 120 2.70 -9.18 3.48
C CYS A 120 3.45 -10.48 3.17
N LEU A 121 3.00 -11.24 2.17
CA LEU A 121 3.70 -12.41 1.68
C LEU A 121 4.96 -12.01 0.88
N LEU A 122 4.81 -11.12 -0.09
CA LEU A 122 5.85 -10.76 -1.06
C LEU A 122 6.90 -9.80 -0.52
N GLY A 123 6.53 -8.90 0.40
CA GLY A 123 7.39 -7.90 1.03
C GLY A 123 8.66 -8.50 1.63
N PRO A 124 8.56 -9.36 2.66
CA PRO A 124 9.74 -9.95 3.32
C PRO A 124 10.40 -11.07 2.51
N SER A 125 9.74 -11.57 1.45
CA SER A 125 10.24 -12.65 0.62
C SER A 125 10.81 -12.13 -0.70
N LEU A 126 10.01 -12.17 -1.78
CA LEU A 126 10.43 -11.84 -3.13
C LEU A 126 10.98 -10.42 -3.25
N LEU A 127 10.27 -9.42 -2.70
CA LEU A 127 10.66 -8.01 -2.83
C LEU A 127 11.94 -7.72 -2.07
N PHE A 128 12.11 -8.27 -0.86
CA PHE A 128 13.35 -8.15 -0.10
C PHE A 128 14.53 -8.79 -0.82
N LEU A 129 14.37 -10.03 -1.33
CA LEU A 129 15.44 -10.72 -2.05
C LEU A 129 15.85 -9.99 -3.33
N LEU A 130 14.88 -9.45 -4.08
CA LEU A 130 15.15 -8.62 -5.24
C LEU A 130 15.89 -7.34 -4.86
N MET A 131 15.44 -6.64 -3.81
CA MET A 131 16.11 -5.43 -3.34
C MET A 131 17.53 -5.72 -2.89
N ARG A 132 17.75 -6.80 -2.12
CA ARG A 132 19.07 -7.25 -1.71
C ARG A 132 19.97 -7.46 -2.93
N GLY A 133 19.53 -8.22 -3.93
CA GLY A 133 20.32 -8.42 -5.15
C GLY A 133 20.62 -7.14 -5.95
N LEU A 134 19.81 -6.09 -5.82
CA LEU A 134 20.02 -4.80 -6.50
C LEU A 134 20.98 -3.86 -5.75
N VAL A 135 20.96 -3.87 -4.41
CA VAL A 135 21.71 -2.89 -3.59
C VAL A 135 22.79 -3.52 -2.68
N GLY A 136 22.95 -4.85 -2.69
CA GLY A 136 23.93 -5.58 -1.86
C GLY A 136 23.85 -7.10 -1.97
#